data_AF-A0A414LLU1-F1
#
_entry.id   AF-A0A414LLU1-F1
#
_cell.length_a   1.000
_cell.length_b   1.000
_cell.length_c   1.000
_cell.angle_alpha   90.00
_cell.angle_beta   90.00
_cell.angle_gamma   90.00
#
_symmetry.space_group_name_H-M   'P 1'
#
loop_
_entity.id
_entity.type
_entity.pdbx_description
1 polymer ?
#
loop_
_entity_poly.entity_id
_entity_poly.type
_entity_poly.pdbx_seq_one_letter_code
_entity_poly.pdbx_strand_id
1 'polypeptide(L)'
;MKKQYVSLLVILLAASGFLFSCGNTMNKNAGALEFDSIQVNETAHLFGDTAKPGCNITINFAYASKSSDEKLKDSLNTYFLSACFGDKYMTMTPEEAVKAYKETYIQDYLKDLEPMYAKDEAEKEDSASISAWYSYYKGVEGHVQYYKKHLLVYRIDYNEFTGGAHGIYMSTFLNMDLRTLSPIRLDDIFVGEYQETLTDLLWNQLMADNKATTRQEVEEMGYTSTGDLEPTENFYLSEKGITFYYNIYEIAPYVMGPVEITLPYEIMSHLLSDDTMVLNEVRKEN
;
A
#
# COMPACT_ATOMS: atom_id res chain seq x y z
N MET A 1 1.18 -15.57 93.03
CA MET A 1 -0.24 -15.55 92.61
C MET A 1 -0.31 -15.45 91.09
N LYS A 2 -1.16 -16.29 90.49
CA LYS A 2 -1.67 -16.34 89.11
C LYS A 2 -0.73 -16.73 87.96
N LYS A 3 -1.31 -17.63 87.14
CA LYS A 3 -0.79 -18.45 86.03
C LYS A 3 -1.14 -17.83 84.68
N GLN A 4 -0.32 -18.17 83.66
CA GLN A 4 -0.61 -18.38 82.21
C GLN A 4 -1.26 -17.18 81.45
N TYR A 5 -0.94 -16.88 80.18
CA TYR A 5 -0.87 -17.74 78.99
C TYR A 5 0.01 -17.14 77.88
N VAL A 6 0.49 -18.05 77.04
CA VAL A 6 1.15 -17.86 75.74
C VAL A 6 0.27 -17.07 74.78
N SER A 7 0.86 -16.15 74.02
CA SER A 7 0.35 -15.81 72.69
C SER A 7 1.53 -15.60 71.74
N LEU A 8 1.67 -16.55 70.83
CA LEU A 8 2.59 -16.53 69.71
C LEU A 8 2.02 -15.56 68.66
N LEU A 9 2.77 -14.53 68.27
CA LEU A 9 2.44 -13.75 67.07
C LEU A 9 3.68 -13.69 66.20
N VAL A 10 3.70 -14.55 65.19
CA VAL A 10 4.64 -14.52 64.08
C VAL A 10 4.13 -13.48 63.10
N ILE A 11 4.87 -12.38 62.94
CA ILE A 11 4.62 -11.40 61.87
C ILE A 11 5.58 -11.75 60.74
N LEU A 12 5.03 -12.40 59.72
CA LEU A 12 5.61 -12.59 58.39
C LEU A 12 4.70 -11.82 57.43
N LEU A 13 5.27 -10.96 56.58
CA LEU A 13 4.72 -10.30 55.37
C LEU A 13 5.26 -8.86 55.30
N ALA A 14 5.72 -8.31 54.20
CA ALA A 14 6.26 -8.80 52.94
C ALA A 14 6.98 -7.58 52.39
N ALA A 15 8.29 -7.69 52.13
CA ALA A 15 9.01 -6.64 51.42
C ALA A 15 8.55 -6.68 49.96
N SER A 16 7.60 -5.83 49.61
CA SER A 16 7.23 -5.57 48.23
C SER A 16 8.38 -4.85 47.54
N GLY A 17 9.29 -5.63 46.96
CA GLY A 17 10.22 -5.14 45.95
C GLY A 17 9.40 -4.66 44.76
N PHE A 18 9.32 -3.36 44.56
CA PHE A 18 8.96 -2.79 43.27
C PHE A 18 10.09 -3.09 42.29
N LEU A 19 10.05 -4.27 41.68
CA LEU A 19 10.77 -4.52 40.44
C LEU A 19 9.98 -3.83 39.33
N PHE A 20 10.36 -2.60 39.01
CA PHE A 20 10.07 -2.03 37.70
C PHE A 20 10.82 -2.86 36.67
N SER A 21 10.22 -3.98 36.27
CA SER A 21 10.56 -4.65 35.03
C SER A 21 9.94 -3.85 33.89
N CYS A 22 10.50 -2.67 33.62
CA CYS A 22 10.37 -2.06 32.30
C CYS A 22 11.16 -2.95 31.35
N GLY A 23 10.54 -4.05 30.93
CA GLY A 23 10.92 -4.76 29.73
C GLY A 23 10.63 -3.84 28.56
N ASN A 24 11.51 -2.86 28.35
CA ASN A 24 11.55 -2.08 27.13
C ASN A 24 11.98 -3.09 26.05
N THR A 25 11.00 -3.77 25.45
CA THR A 25 11.22 -4.43 24.17
C THR A 25 11.54 -3.32 23.19
N MET A 26 12.81 -2.91 23.13
CA MET A 26 13.30 -1.98 22.12
C MET A 26 12.79 -2.50 20.78
N ASN A 27 12.00 -1.69 20.08
CA ASN A 27 11.63 -1.98 18.72
C ASN A 27 12.92 -2.22 17.94
N LYS A 28 13.15 -3.45 17.50
CA LYS A 28 14.40 -3.87 16.85
C LYS A 28 14.46 -3.43 15.39
N ASN A 29 13.39 -2.85 14.87
CA ASN A 29 13.33 -2.36 13.51
C ASN A 29 14.04 -0.99 13.41
N ALA A 30 14.65 -0.74 12.26
CA ALA A 30 15.38 0.48 11.98
C ALA A 30 14.47 1.70 12.12
N GLY A 31 14.92 2.69 12.87
CA GLY A 31 14.17 3.91 13.14
C GLY A 31 13.12 3.83 14.24
N ALA A 32 12.80 2.65 14.78
CA ALA A 32 11.73 2.47 15.76
C ALA A 32 10.43 3.23 15.36
N LEU A 33 10.04 3.12 14.09
CA LEU A 33 8.97 3.91 13.48
C LEU A 33 7.63 3.61 14.18
N GLU A 34 6.89 4.69 14.47
CA GLU A 34 5.46 4.64 14.80
C GLU A 34 4.69 5.27 13.64
N PHE A 35 3.52 4.72 13.35
CA PHE A 35 2.67 5.20 12.26
C PHE A 35 1.34 5.71 12.81
N ASP A 36 0.80 6.72 12.14
CA ASP A 36 -0.58 7.18 12.32
C ASP A 36 -1.24 7.33 10.95
N SER A 37 -2.53 7.63 10.89
CA SER A 37 -3.28 7.78 9.64
C SER A 37 -4.14 9.02 9.62
N ILE A 38 -4.19 9.69 8.47
CA ILE A 38 -5.16 10.76 8.20
C ILE A 38 -6.29 10.19 7.36
N GLN A 39 -7.53 10.34 7.85
CA GLN A 39 -8.72 9.86 7.19
C GLN A 39 -9.59 11.01 6.69
N VAL A 40 -10.04 10.91 5.44
CA VAL A 40 -10.99 11.82 4.80
C VAL A 40 -12.08 10.99 4.15
N ASN A 41 -13.33 11.44 4.29
CA ASN A 41 -14.46 11.01 3.48
C ASN A 41 -15.33 12.23 3.24
N GLU A 42 -15.22 12.82 2.06
CA GLU A 42 -15.83 14.11 1.71
C GLU A 42 -16.65 13.97 0.43
N THR A 43 -17.83 14.60 0.42
CA THR A 43 -18.69 14.66 -0.76
C THR A 43 -18.98 16.11 -1.10
N ALA A 44 -18.80 16.47 -2.37
CA ALA A 44 -19.16 17.78 -2.90
C ALA A 44 -20.14 17.61 -4.06
N HIS A 45 -21.21 18.39 -4.05
CA HIS A 45 -22.25 18.36 -5.08
C HIS A 45 -22.11 19.55 -6.03
N LEU A 46 -22.46 19.34 -7.30
CA LEU A 46 -22.51 20.41 -8.30
C LEU A 46 -23.39 21.56 -7.80
N PHE A 47 -22.92 22.80 -7.97
CA PHE A 47 -23.56 24.04 -7.54
C PHE A 47 -23.85 24.12 -6.02
N GLY A 48 -23.27 23.23 -5.22
CA GLY A 48 -23.56 23.12 -3.79
C GLY A 48 -24.98 22.61 -3.47
N ASP A 49 -25.67 22.00 -4.43
CA ASP A 49 -27.03 21.48 -4.27
C ASP A 49 -27.02 19.97 -4.06
N THR A 50 -27.41 19.50 -2.87
CA THR A 50 -27.44 18.07 -2.53
C THR A 50 -28.41 17.24 -3.38
N ALA A 51 -29.32 17.88 -4.11
CA ALA A 51 -30.17 17.21 -5.09
C ALA A 51 -29.48 16.95 -6.44
N LYS A 52 -28.28 17.50 -6.65
CA LYS A 52 -27.47 17.32 -7.86
C LYS A 52 -26.42 16.23 -7.66
N PRO A 53 -25.88 15.66 -8.76
CA PRO A 53 -24.73 14.76 -8.69
C PRO A 53 -23.56 15.36 -7.92
N GLY A 54 -22.68 14.50 -7.43
CA GLY A 54 -21.49 14.93 -6.70
C GLY A 54 -20.31 13.99 -6.90
N CYS A 55 -19.15 14.45 -6.47
CA CYS A 55 -17.99 13.60 -6.28
C CYS A 55 -17.89 13.16 -4.82
N ASN A 56 -17.33 11.97 -4.59
CA ASN A 56 -16.87 11.53 -3.28
C ASN A 56 -15.37 11.29 -3.32
N ILE A 57 -14.64 11.78 -2.32
CA ILE A 57 -13.24 11.44 -2.11
C ILE A 57 -13.05 10.78 -0.75
N THR A 58 -12.43 9.61 -0.78
CA THR A 58 -11.98 8.88 0.41
C THR A 58 -10.45 8.85 0.42
N ILE A 59 -9.83 9.22 1.53
CA ILE A 59 -8.38 9.12 1.73
C ILE A 59 -8.14 8.41 3.06
N ASN A 60 -7.29 7.40 3.06
CA ASN A 60 -6.73 6.80 4.26
C ASN A 60 -5.21 6.76 4.12
N PHE A 61 -4.52 7.77 4.66
CA PHE A 61 -3.09 7.95 4.44
C PHE A 61 -2.30 7.65 5.71
N ALA A 62 -1.65 6.49 5.76
CA ALA A 62 -0.72 6.15 6.83
C ALA A 62 0.63 6.84 6.62
N TYR A 63 1.18 7.44 7.68
CA TYR A 63 2.46 8.13 7.62
C TYR A 63 3.28 7.81 8.87
N ALA A 64 4.60 7.97 8.77
CA ALA A 64 5.48 7.83 9.91
C ALA A 64 5.31 9.05 10.83
N SER A 65 4.69 8.85 11.99
CA SER A 65 4.36 9.91 12.95
C SER A 65 5.48 10.14 13.96
N LYS A 66 6.24 9.09 14.30
CA LYS A 66 7.46 9.19 15.13
C LYS A 66 8.56 8.25 14.65
N SER A 67 9.80 8.62 14.99
CA SER A 67 10.99 7.82 14.72
C SER A 67 12.08 8.20 15.71
N SER A 68 13.00 7.28 15.99
CA SER A 68 14.28 7.61 16.64
C SER A 68 15.25 8.35 15.70
N ASP A 69 14.97 8.34 14.39
CA ASP A 69 15.71 9.04 13.35
C ASP A 69 14.74 9.91 12.51
N GLU A 70 14.79 11.23 12.74
CA GLU A 70 13.93 12.20 12.06
C GLU A 70 14.17 12.26 10.54
N LYS A 71 15.42 12.07 10.08
CA LYS A 71 15.72 12.12 8.64
C LYS A 71 15.08 10.93 7.91
N LEU A 72 15.16 9.76 8.52
CA LEU A 72 14.46 8.56 8.03
C LEU A 72 12.95 8.80 7.96
N LYS A 73 12.34 9.35 9.02
CA LYS A 73 10.90 9.68 9.05
C LYS A 73 10.52 10.62 7.91
N ASP A 74 11.27 11.71 7.75
CA ASP A 74 10.97 12.75 6.76
C ASP A 74 11.15 12.22 5.33
N SER A 75 12.18 11.40 5.10
CA SER A 75 12.40 10.74 3.82
C SER A 75 11.26 9.78 3.47
N LEU A 76 10.82 8.95 4.42
CA LEU A 76 9.69 8.03 4.21
C LEU A 76 8.40 8.79 3.88
N ASN A 77 8.07 9.83 4.66
CA ASN A 77 6.86 10.61 4.41
C ASN A 77 6.92 11.32 3.05
N THR A 78 8.10 11.76 2.60
CA THR A 78 8.30 12.32 1.25
C THR A 78 7.91 11.30 0.17
N TYR A 79 8.37 10.05 0.28
CA TYR A 79 8.01 8.98 -0.66
C TYR A 79 6.53 8.60 -0.57
N PHE A 80 5.96 8.46 0.63
CA PHE A 80 4.55 8.13 0.80
C PHE A 80 3.64 9.20 0.18
N LEU A 81 3.97 10.48 0.40
CA LEU A 81 3.24 11.60 -0.18
C LEU A 81 3.34 11.64 -1.70
N SER A 82 4.54 11.48 -2.26
CA SER A 82 4.74 11.40 -3.71
C SER A 82 3.95 10.23 -4.31
N ALA A 83 3.98 9.05 -3.71
CA ALA A 83 3.32 7.87 -4.26
C ALA A 83 1.79 7.92 -4.13
N CYS A 84 1.25 8.46 -3.03
CA CYS A 84 -0.21 8.57 -2.85
C CYS A 84 -0.81 9.75 -3.63
N PHE A 85 -0.12 10.88 -3.70
CA PHE A 85 -0.71 12.15 -4.16
C PHE A 85 0.01 12.78 -5.35
N GLY A 86 1.25 12.38 -5.63
CA GLY A 86 2.12 12.94 -6.66
C GLY A 86 3.18 13.91 -6.12
N ASP A 87 4.25 14.11 -6.89
CA ASP A 87 5.46 14.87 -6.49
C ASP A 87 5.18 16.30 -6.03
N LYS A 88 4.10 16.93 -6.52
CA LYS A 88 3.73 18.29 -6.11
C LYS A 88 3.41 18.41 -4.61
N TYR A 89 3.13 17.30 -3.92
CA TYR A 89 2.81 17.27 -2.49
C TYR A 89 3.95 16.75 -1.61
N MET A 90 5.03 16.23 -2.20
CA MET A 90 6.06 15.48 -1.47
C MET A 90 6.84 16.30 -0.43
N THR A 91 6.79 17.63 -0.53
CA THR A 91 7.50 18.56 0.38
C THR A 91 6.59 19.19 1.44
N MET A 92 5.29 18.85 1.44
CA MET A 92 4.32 19.31 2.43
C MET A 92 4.34 18.41 3.67
N THR A 93 3.73 18.88 4.76
CA THR A 93 3.35 17.98 5.85
C THR A 93 2.22 17.03 5.39
N PRO A 94 2.07 15.85 6.02
CA PRO A 94 0.94 14.95 5.75
C PRO A 94 -0.43 15.65 5.77
N GLU A 95 -0.68 16.48 6.77
CA GLU A 95 -1.94 17.21 6.94
C GLU A 95 -2.18 18.23 5.82
N GLU A 96 -1.15 18.98 5.45
CA GLU A 96 -1.23 19.95 4.36
C GLU A 96 -1.45 19.27 3.01
N ALA A 97 -0.72 18.18 2.74
CA ALA A 97 -0.84 17.42 1.50
C ALA A 97 -2.23 16.82 1.32
N VAL A 98 -2.74 16.12 2.34
CA VAL A 98 -4.08 15.50 2.31
C VAL A 98 -5.16 16.57 2.11
N LYS A 99 -5.06 17.69 2.82
CA LYS A 99 -5.98 18.82 2.66
C LYS A 99 -5.94 19.38 1.23
N ALA A 100 -4.75 19.68 0.73
CA ALA A 100 -4.56 20.27 -0.60
C ALA A 100 -5.01 19.31 -1.71
N TYR A 101 -4.73 18.01 -1.58
CA TYR A 101 -5.15 16.98 -2.54
C TYR A 101 -6.67 16.88 -2.63
N LYS A 102 -7.34 16.79 -1.49
CA LYS A 102 -8.80 16.78 -1.38
C LYS A 102 -9.42 18.03 -2.00
N GLU A 103 -8.92 19.21 -1.62
CA GLU A 103 -9.43 20.49 -2.13
C GLU A 103 -9.25 20.58 -3.64
N THR A 104 -8.08 20.20 -4.16
CA THR A 104 -7.82 20.18 -5.61
C THR A 104 -8.80 19.28 -6.35
N TYR A 105 -8.99 18.03 -5.90
CA TYR A 105 -9.92 17.10 -6.53
C TYR A 105 -11.35 17.64 -6.60
N ILE A 106 -11.85 18.20 -5.48
CA ILE A 106 -13.21 18.77 -5.43
C ILE A 106 -13.32 19.98 -6.35
N GLN A 107 -12.34 20.89 -6.35
CA GLN A 107 -12.39 22.08 -7.17
C GLN A 107 -12.32 21.75 -8.66
N ASP A 108 -11.46 20.81 -9.06
CA ASP A 108 -11.36 20.36 -10.45
C ASP A 108 -12.68 19.72 -10.91
N TYR A 109 -13.27 18.84 -10.10
CA TYR A 109 -14.59 18.25 -10.39
C TYR A 109 -15.68 19.31 -10.61
N LEU A 110 -15.83 20.26 -9.68
CA LEU A 110 -16.87 21.29 -9.77
C LEU A 110 -16.64 22.20 -10.99
N LYS A 111 -15.41 22.68 -11.16
CA LYS A 111 -15.03 23.60 -12.24
C LYS A 111 -15.28 22.99 -13.62
N ASP A 112 -14.94 21.72 -13.79
CA ASP A 112 -15.03 21.06 -15.09
C ASP A 112 -16.47 20.61 -15.39
N LEU A 113 -17.20 20.10 -14.38
CA LEU A 113 -18.49 19.46 -14.61
C LEU A 113 -19.70 20.39 -14.46
N GLU A 114 -19.63 21.47 -13.67
CA GLU A 114 -20.76 22.41 -13.54
C GLU A 114 -21.19 23.01 -14.90
N PRO A 115 -20.28 23.52 -15.76
CA PRO A 115 -20.68 24.05 -17.06
C PRO A 115 -21.27 22.99 -17.99
N MET A 116 -20.75 21.76 -17.94
CA MET A 116 -21.24 20.65 -18.74
C MET A 116 -22.64 20.23 -18.30
N TYR A 117 -22.85 20.05 -16.99
CA TYR A 117 -24.14 19.65 -16.44
C TYR A 117 -25.22 20.69 -16.75
N ALA A 118 -24.91 21.98 -16.59
CA ALA A 118 -25.87 23.05 -16.89
C ALA A 118 -26.32 23.05 -18.35
N LYS A 119 -25.42 22.67 -19.27
CA LYS A 119 -25.74 22.54 -20.69
C LYS A 119 -26.66 21.35 -20.96
N ASP A 120 -26.31 20.17 -20.46
CA ASP A 120 -27.09 18.93 -20.67
C ASP A 120 -28.49 19.03 -20.04
N GLU A 121 -28.59 19.66 -18.86
CA GLU A 121 -29.87 19.93 -18.19
C GLU A 121 -30.76 20.87 -19.04
N ALA A 122 -30.17 21.90 -19.65
CA ALA A 122 -30.90 22.83 -20.52
C ALA A 122 -31.38 22.18 -21.83
N GLU A 123 -30.62 21.20 -22.35
CA GLU A 123 -30.99 20.41 -23.53
C GLU A 123 -32.07 19.34 -23.24
N LYS A 124 -32.51 19.24 -21.97
CA LYS A 124 -33.54 18.31 -21.49
C LYS A 124 -33.24 16.85 -21.81
N GLU A 125 -31.98 16.46 -21.73
CA GLU A 125 -31.65 15.05 -21.67
C GLU A 125 -32.31 14.40 -20.43
N ASP A 126 -32.54 13.08 -20.49
CA ASP A 126 -33.22 12.38 -19.41
C ASP A 126 -32.45 12.54 -18.08
N SER A 127 -33.07 13.20 -17.09
CA SER A 127 -32.41 13.60 -15.84
C SER A 127 -31.75 12.45 -15.06
N ALA A 128 -32.30 11.23 -15.16
CA ALA A 128 -31.72 10.05 -14.55
C ALA A 128 -30.45 9.59 -15.29
N SER A 129 -30.47 9.62 -16.63
CA SER A 129 -29.31 9.35 -17.47
C SER A 129 -28.19 10.39 -17.27
N ILE A 130 -28.54 11.69 -17.23
CA ILE A 130 -27.56 12.76 -16.95
C ILE A 130 -26.93 12.51 -15.57
N SER A 131 -27.72 12.29 -14.52
CA SER A 131 -27.19 12.15 -13.15
C SER A 131 -26.12 11.05 -13.00
N ALA A 132 -26.22 9.96 -13.78
CA ALA A 132 -25.28 8.85 -13.71
C ALA A 132 -23.89 9.19 -14.26
N TRP A 133 -23.80 10.09 -15.25
CA TRP A 133 -22.52 10.47 -15.86
C TRP A 133 -21.70 11.44 -15.01
N TYR A 134 -22.32 12.08 -14.03
CA TYR A 134 -21.71 13.13 -13.22
C TYR A 134 -21.42 12.72 -11.77
N SER A 135 -21.74 11.47 -11.39
CA SER A 135 -21.49 10.94 -10.05
C SER A 135 -20.11 10.28 -9.98
N TYR A 136 -19.14 10.95 -9.36
CA TYR A 136 -17.74 10.50 -9.36
C TYR A 136 -17.33 9.96 -7.99
N TYR A 137 -16.35 9.04 -7.95
CA TYR A 137 -15.64 8.75 -6.71
C TYR A 137 -14.14 8.59 -6.94
N LYS A 138 -13.36 8.87 -5.90
CA LYS A 138 -11.92 8.60 -5.81
C LYS A 138 -11.57 8.08 -4.43
N GLY A 139 -10.81 7.00 -4.36
CA GLY A 139 -10.22 6.48 -3.13
C GLY A 139 -8.69 6.39 -3.26
N VAL A 140 -8.00 6.82 -2.22
CA VAL A 140 -6.54 6.67 -2.07
C VAL A 140 -6.26 6.14 -0.66
N GLU A 141 -5.79 4.91 -0.56
CA GLU A 141 -5.43 4.27 0.69
C GLU A 141 -3.95 3.89 0.69
N GLY A 142 -3.14 4.51 1.53
CA GLY A 142 -1.76 4.15 1.74
C GLY A 142 -1.57 3.55 3.12
N HIS A 143 -0.95 2.37 3.21
CA HIS A 143 -0.71 1.69 4.48
C HIS A 143 0.60 0.89 4.49
N VAL A 144 1.16 0.71 5.69
CA VAL A 144 2.34 -0.15 5.90
C VAL A 144 1.91 -1.61 5.86
N GLN A 145 2.28 -2.31 4.78
CA GLN A 145 2.01 -3.74 4.62
C GLN A 145 2.99 -4.60 5.42
N TYR A 146 4.25 -4.18 5.50
CA TYR A 146 5.29 -4.91 6.21
C TYR A 146 6.34 -3.95 6.79
N TYR A 147 6.80 -4.19 8.01
CA TYR A 147 7.89 -3.44 8.62
C TYR A 147 8.70 -4.32 9.56
N LYS A 148 9.90 -4.70 9.12
CA LYS A 148 10.79 -5.59 9.87
C LYS A 148 12.25 -5.26 9.58
N LYS A 149 13.07 -5.15 10.62
CA LYS A 149 14.49 -4.78 10.53
C LYS A 149 14.66 -3.54 9.65
N HIS A 150 15.26 -3.67 8.47
CA HIS A 150 15.52 -2.57 7.54
C HIS A 150 14.61 -2.55 6.30
N LEU A 151 13.60 -3.42 6.22
CA LEU A 151 12.61 -3.39 5.15
C LEU A 151 11.31 -2.78 5.65
N LEU A 152 10.78 -1.81 4.89
CA LEU A 152 9.41 -1.35 4.99
C LEU A 152 8.74 -1.50 3.63
N VAL A 153 7.64 -2.27 3.57
CA VAL A 153 6.78 -2.35 2.39
C VAL A 153 5.55 -1.49 2.63
N TYR A 154 5.37 -0.48 1.80
CA TYR A 154 4.21 0.40 1.81
C TYR A 154 3.33 0.07 0.61
N ARG A 155 2.05 -0.19 0.84
CA ARG A 155 1.06 -0.50 -0.18
C ARG A 155 0.15 0.70 -0.36
N ILE A 156 -0.14 1.02 -1.62
CA ILE A 156 -1.08 2.06 -2.02
C ILE A 156 -2.19 1.39 -2.82
N ASP A 157 -3.42 1.48 -2.35
CA ASP A 157 -4.62 1.08 -3.07
C ASP A 157 -5.32 2.34 -3.61
N TYR A 158 -5.59 2.37 -4.90
CA TYR A 158 -6.25 3.45 -5.60
C TYR A 158 -7.50 2.92 -6.29
N ASN A 159 -8.59 3.69 -6.24
CA ASN A 159 -9.76 3.44 -7.07
C ASN A 159 -10.40 4.75 -7.52
N GLU A 160 -10.92 4.76 -8.73
CA GLU A 160 -11.57 5.94 -9.29
C GLU A 160 -12.69 5.54 -10.24
N PHE A 161 -13.76 6.33 -10.21
CA PHE A 161 -14.85 6.25 -11.17
C PHE A 161 -15.25 7.66 -11.56
N THR A 162 -15.31 7.88 -12.88
CA THR A 162 -15.62 9.17 -13.50
C THR A 162 -16.80 9.02 -14.47
N GLY A 163 -17.77 8.16 -14.15
CA GLY A 163 -18.85 7.79 -15.07
C GLY A 163 -18.46 6.63 -16.01
N GLY A 164 -19.44 6.10 -16.73
CA GLY A 164 -19.26 4.97 -17.66
C GLY A 164 -19.66 3.61 -17.08
N ALA A 165 -19.16 2.53 -17.67
CA ALA A 165 -19.58 1.17 -17.32
C ALA A 165 -19.01 0.66 -15.98
N HIS A 166 -17.76 1.02 -15.66
CA HIS A 166 -17.08 0.67 -14.42
C HIS A 166 -15.93 1.66 -14.15
N GLY A 167 -15.42 1.65 -12.91
CA GLY A 167 -14.22 2.40 -12.54
C GLY A 167 -12.92 1.67 -12.85
N ILE A 168 -11.81 2.24 -12.38
CA ILE A 168 -10.50 1.61 -12.34
C ILE A 168 -10.10 1.43 -10.87
N TYR A 169 -9.32 0.40 -10.58
CA TYR A 169 -8.64 0.21 -9.30
C TYR A 169 -7.27 -0.40 -9.54
N MET A 170 -6.31 -0.06 -8.69
CA MET A 170 -4.93 -0.50 -8.81
C MET A 170 -4.26 -0.52 -7.44
N SER A 171 -3.27 -1.39 -7.29
CA SER A 171 -2.40 -1.43 -6.12
C SER A 171 -0.96 -1.20 -6.54
N THR A 172 -0.25 -0.35 -5.80
CA THR A 172 1.17 -0.06 -6.01
C THR A 172 1.96 -0.31 -4.74
N PHE A 173 3.21 -0.76 -4.88
CA PHE A 173 4.06 -1.12 -3.75
C PHE A 173 5.37 -0.33 -3.76
N LEU A 174 5.78 0.13 -2.57
CA LEU A 174 7.11 0.66 -2.33
C LEU A 174 7.86 -0.25 -1.37
N ASN A 175 8.95 -0.85 -1.85
CA ASN A 175 9.88 -1.60 -1.01
C ASN A 175 10.99 -0.66 -0.55
N MET A 176 10.91 -0.12 0.66
CA MET A 176 11.89 0.84 1.17
C MET A 176 13.03 0.11 1.91
N ASP A 177 14.27 0.34 1.48
CA ASP A 177 15.46 0.02 2.28
C ASP A 177 15.73 1.18 3.26
N LEU A 178 15.53 0.90 4.55
CA LEU A 178 15.64 1.89 5.61
C LEU A 178 17.09 2.28 5.94
N ARG A 179 18.09 1.63 5.33
CA ARG A 179 19.51 2.02 5.47
C ARG A 179 19.92 3.04 4.41
N THR A 180 19.43 2.87 3.18
CA THR A 180 19.71 3.77 2.06
C THR A 180 18.69 4.90 1.95
N LEU A 181 17.52 4.74 2.57
CA LEU A 181 16.37 5.64 2.50
C LEU A 181 15.80 5.75 1.08
N SER A 182 15.87 4.67 0.30
CA SER A 182 15.42 4.63 -1.10
C SER A 182 14.50 3.44 -1.38
N PRO A 183 13.59 3.54 -2.36
CA PRO A 183 12.89 2.40 -2.91
C PRO A 183 13.87 1.42 -3.55
N ILE A 184 13.64 0.13 -3.35
CA ILE A 184 14.36 -0.98 -3.96
C ILE A 184 13.74 -1.25 -5.33
N ARG A 185 14.59 -1.31 -6.36
CA ARG A 185 14.24 -1.63 -7.75
C ARG A 185 14.59 -3.07 -8.11
N LEU A 186 14.09 -3.57 -9.24
CA LEU A 186 14.49 -4.89 -9.74
C LEU A 186 16.00 -4.96 -9.97
N ASP A 187 16.62 -3.90 -10.49
CA ASP A 187 18.07 -3.81 -10.71
C ASP A 187 18.90 -3.81 -9.40
N ASP A 188 18.29 -3.48 -8.26
CA ASP A 188 18.95 -3.66 -6.96
C ASP A 188 18.88 -5.13 -6.50
N ILE A 189 17.84 -5.86 -6.91
CA ILE A 189 17.56 -7.22 -6.44
C ILE A 189 18.24 -8.27 -7.32
N PHE A 190 18.28 -8.04 -8.63
CA PHE A 190 18.71 -9.02 -9.62
C PHE A 190 20.01 -8.61 -10.30
N VAL A 191 20.89 -9.57 -10.57
CA VAL A 191 22.20 -9.36 -11.21
C VAL A 191 22.21 -9.84 -12.66
N GLY A 192 23.01 -9.19 -13.50
CA GLY A 192 23.17 -9.56 -14.91
C GLY A 192 21.95 -9.25 -15.77
N GLU A 193 21.83 -9.92 -16.91
CA GLU A 193 20.66 -9.83 -17.81
C GLU A 193 19.57 -10.78 -17.30
N TYR A 194 18.85 -10.36 -16.26
CA TYR A 194 17.89 -11.22 -15.55
C TYR A 194 16.51 -11.30 -16.22
N GLN A 195 16.16 -10.37 -17.11
CA GLN A 195 14.79 -10.15 -17.58
C GLN A 195 14.19 -11.41 -18.22
N GLU A 196 14.88 -12.03 -19.18
CA GLU A 196 14.38 -13.23 -19.88
C GLU A 196 14.22 -14.42 -18.91
N THR A 197 15.22 -14.65 -18.04
CA THR A 197 15.17 -15.75 -17.08
C THR A 197 14.07 -15.52 -16.04
N LEU A 198 13.87 -14.27 -15.59
CA LEU A 198 12.81 -13.92 -14.65
C LEU A 198 11.43 -14.06 -15.28
N THR A 199 11.26 -13.66 -16.55
CA THR A 199 10.03 -13.92 -17.33
C THR A 199 9.70 -15.41 -17.38
N ASP A 200 10.69 -16.27 -17.62
CA ASP A 200 10.47 -17.72 -17.64
C ASP A 200 10.06 -18.26 -16.27
N LEU A 201 10.64 -17.76 -15.18
CA LEU A 201 10.22 -18.12 -13.81
C LEU A 201 8.78 -17.68 -13.51
N LEU A 202 8.39 -16.48 -13.94
CA LEU A 202 7.02 -15.97 -13.80
C LEU A 202 6.03 -16.85 -14.55
N TRP A 203 6.33 -17.22 -15.80
CA TRP A 203 5.49 -18.15 -16.58
C TRP A 203 5.35 -19.50 -15.89
N ASN A 204 6.46 -20.06 -15.40
CA ASN A 204 6.46 -21.36 -14.73
C ASN A 204 5.60 -21.34 -13.46
N GLN A 205 5.71 -20.26 -12.67
CA GLN A 205 4.89 -20.09 -11.48
C GLN A 205 3.41 -19.88 -11.82
N LEU A 206 3.10 -19.04 -12.82
CA LEU A 206 1.72 -18.80 -13.25
C LEU A 206 1.05 -20.09 -13.78
N MET A 207 1.79 -20.92 -14.54
CA MET A 207 1.32 -22.24 -14.94
C MET A 207 1.05 -23.15 -13.74
N ALA A 208 1.97 -23.19 -12.77
CA ALA A 208 1.81 -24.00 -11.57
C ALA A 208 0.58 -23.58 -10.73
N ASP A 209 0.38 -22.27 -10.53
CA ASP A 209 -0.74 -21.71 -9.78
C ASP A 209 -2.09 -22.03 -10.44
N ASN A 210 -2.13 -22.07 -11.77
CA ASN A 210 -3.32 -22.39 -12.57
C ASN A 210 -3.45 -23.89 -12.91
N LYS A 211 -2.54 -24.74 -12.42
CA LYS A 211 -2.48 -26.18 -12.71
C LYS A 211 -2.43 -26.49 -14.22
N ALA A 212 -1.79 -25.61 -14.97
CA ALA A 212 -1.54 -25.77 -16.40
C ALA A 212 -0.18 -26.42 -16.64
N THR A 213 -0.06 -27.09 -17.78
CA THR A 213 1.16 -27.79 -18.23
C THR A 213 1.83 -27.10 -19.41
N THR A 214 1.15 -26.13 -20.03
CA THR A 214 1.68 -25.34 -21.16
C THR A 214 1.30 -23.86 -21.02
N ARG A 215 2.07 -22.98 -21.64
CA ARG A 215 1.74 -21.53 -21.72
C ARG A 215 0.42 -21.31 -22.44
N GLN A 216 0.16 -22.07 -23.50
CA GLN A 216 -1.09 -21.99 -24.26
C GLN A 216 -2.33 -22.23 -23.38
N GLU A 217 -2.29 -23.18 -22.46
CA GLU A 217 -3.41 -23.41 -21.54
C GLU A 217 -3.67 -22.20 -20.63
N VAL A 218 -2.62 -21.51 -20.18
CA VAL A 218 -2.73 -20.28 -19.38
C VAL A 218 -3.25 -19.12 -20.23
N GLU A 219 -2.76 -18.97 -21.46
CA GLU A 219 -3.25 -17.98 -22.42
C GLU A 219 -4.74 -18.18 -22.75
N GLU A 220 -5.18 -19.43 -22.93
CA GLU A 220 -6.58 -19.79 -23.18
C GLU A 220 -7.49 -19.48 -21.97
N MET A 221 -6.95 -19.40 -20.75
CA MET A 221 -7.67 -18.91 -19.57
C MET A 221 -7.84 -17.38 -19.55
N GLY A 222 -7.18 -16.66 -20.46
CA GLY A 222 -7.27 -15.20 -20.62
C GLY A 222 -6.06 -14.42 -20.11
N TYR A 223 -5.07 -15.08 -19.51
CA TYR A 223 -3.80 -14.44 -19.18
C TYR A 223 -3.05 -14.04 -20.47
N THR A 224 -2.27 -12.98 -20.36
CA THR A 224 -1.56 -12.27 -21.44
C THR A 224 -2.41 -11.85 -22.64
N SER A 225 -3.74 -11.77 -22.49
CA SER A 225 -4.64 -11.34 -23.57
C SER A 225 -4.69 -9.82 -23.76
N THR A 226 -4.19 -9.05 -22.78
CA THR A 226 -4.14 -7.57 -22.82
C THR A 226 -2.72 -7.01 -22.87
N GLY A 227 -1.70 -7.85 -22.64
CA GLY A 227 -0.29 -7.47 -22.62
C GLY A 227 0.61 -8.67 -22.32
N ASP A 228 1.90 -8.56 -22.63
CA ASP A 228 2.87 -9.63 -22.42
C ASP A 228 3.23 -9.78 -20.92
N LEU A 229 3.53 -11.00 -20.49
CA LEU A 229 4.05 -11.24 -19.14
C LEU A 229 5.55 -10.91 -19.11
N GLU A 230 5.88 -9.78 -18.48
CA GLU A 230 7.24 -9.30 -18.24
C GLU A 230 7.43 -8.95 -16.75
N PRO A 231 8.66 -8.91 -16.22
CA PRO A 231 8.90 -8.49 -14.84
C PRO A 231 8.45 -7.04 -14.63
N THR A 232 7.64 -6.81 -13.59
CA THR A 232 7.12 -5.48 -13.26
C THR A 232 7.86 -4.89 -12.07
N GLU A 233 8.08 -3.56 -12.10
CA GLU A 233 8.54 -2.77 -10.96
C GLU A 233 7.51 -2.67 -9.84
N ASN A 234 6.27 -3.11 -10.09
CA ASN A 234 5.23 -3.20 -9.09
C ASN A 234 5.27 -4.56 -8.37
N PHE A 235 6.21 -4.70 -7.44
CA PHE A 235 6.39 -5.94 -6.68
C PHE A 235 6.46 -5.64 -5.18
N TYR A 236 6.33 -6.67 -4.34
CA TYR A 236 6.63 -6.57 -2.93
C TYR A 236 7.48 -7.72 -2.39
N LEU A 237 8.38 -7.39 -1.47
CA LEU A 237 9.20 -8.35 -0.73
C LEU A 237 8.44 -8.86 0.50
N SER A 238 8.51 -10.17 0.74
CA SER A 238 7.99 -10.78 1.96
C SER A 238 8.90 -11.93 2.39
N GLU A 239 8.66 -12.49 3.58
CA GLU A 239 9.36 -13.69 4.01
C GLU A 239 9.22 -14.84 2.99
N LYS A 240 8.11 -14.91 2.23
CA LYS A 240 7.87 -16.01 1.27
C LYS A 240 8.65 -15.90 -0.04
N GLY A 241 9.15 -14.71 -0.39
CA GLY A 241 9.68 -14.43 -1.71
C GLY A 241 9.31 -13.05 -2.23
N ILE A 242 9.34 -12.92 -3.55
CA ILE A 242 8.99 -11.70 -4.27
C ILE A 242 7.66 -11.92 -4.97
N THR A 243 6.67 -11.08 -4.66
CA THR A 243 5.38 -11.10 -5.35
C THR A 243 5.33 -9.98 -6.38
N PHE A 244 5.18 -10.35 -7.64
CA PHE A 244 4.97 -9.43 -8.75
C PHE A 244 3.47 -9.20 -8.91
N TYR A 245 3.06 -7.92 -8.88
CA TYR A 245 1.67 -7.51 -8.86
C TYR A 245 1.30 -6.83 -10.17
N TYR A 246 0.47 -7.50 -10.97
CA TYR A 246 -0.04 -6.98 -12.21
C TYR A 246 -1.45 -6.42 -12.00
N ASN A 247 -1.64 -5.13 -12.27
CA ASN A 247 -2.96 -4.52 -12.15
C ASN A 247 -3.92 -5.04 -13.23
N ILE A 248 -5.21 -4.77 -13.04
CA ILE A 248 -6.22 -4.98 -14.09
C ILE A 248 -5.75 -4.38 -15.42
N TYR A 249 -6.00 -5.10 -16.51
CA TYR A 249 -5.58 -4.76 -17.87
C TYR A 249 -4.09 -4.86 -18.18
N GLU A 250 -3.19 -5.03 -17.22
CA GLU A 250 -1.75 -5.16 -17.54
C GLU A 250 -1.49 -6.46 -18.32
N ILE A 251 -1.91 -7.59 -17.77
CA ILE A 251 -1.75 -8.90 -18.43
C ILE A 251 -3.05 -9.69 -18.56
N ALA A 252 -4.18 -9.22 -18.02
CA ALA A 252 -5.45 -9.92 -18.11
C ALA A 252 -6.64 -8.95 -18.19
N PRO A 253 -7.80 -9.37 -18.73
CA PRO A 253 -9.00 -8.55 -18.79
C PRO A 253 -9.50 -8.19 -17.39
N TYR A 254 -10.13 -7.02 -17.26
CA TYR A 254 -10.69 -6.50 -16.00
C TYR A 254 -11.43 -7.52 -15.13
N VAL A 255 -12.24 -8.39 -15.75
CA VAL A 255 -13.07 -9.37 -15.05
C VAL A 255 -12.27 -10.42 -14.28
N MET A 256 -11.01 -10.65 -14.66
CA MET A 256 -10.10 -11.55 -13.97
C MET A 256 -9.47 -10.91 -12.72
N GLY A 257 -9.58 -9.58 -12.58
CA GLY A 257 -8.93 -8.84 -11.51
C GLY A 257 -7.42 -8.72 -11.71
N PRO A 258 -6.70 -8.23 -10.69
CA PRO A 258 -5.25 -8.19 -10.68
C PRO A 258 -4.66 -9.60 -10.58
N VAL A 259 -3.45 -9.78 -11.09
CA VAL A 259 -2.71 -11.06 -11.05
C VAL A 259 -1.50 -10.91 -10.15
N GLU A 260 -1.38 -11.79 -9.16
CA GLU A 260 -0.22 -11.87 -8.27
C GLU A 260 0.58 -13.14 -8.58
N ILE A 261 1.87 -12.99 -8.88
CA ILE A 261 2.78 -14.13 -9.10
C ILE A 261 3.88 -14.06 -8.03
N THR A 262 3.88 -15.03 -7.12
CA THR A 262 4.88 -15.09 -6.03
C THR A 262 5.97 -16.08 -6.35
N LEU A 263 7.20 -15.59 -6.51
CA LEU A 263 8.38 -16.42 -6.71
C LEU A 263 9.12 -16.62 -5.38
N PRO A 264 9.26 -17.87 -4.89
CA PRO A 264 10.10 -18.16 -3.72
C PRO A 264 11.56 -17.79 -3.94
N TYR A 265 12.28 -17.39 -2.89
CA TYR A 265 13.69 -16.98 -3.03
C TYR A 265 14.59 -18.10 -3.55
N GLU A 266 14.25 -19.35 -3.26
CA GLU A 266 15.03 -20.54 -3.62
C GLU A 266 15.10 -20.72 -5.14
N ILE A 267 14.01 -20.45 -5.87
CA ILE A 267 13.97 -20.63 -7.33
C ILE A 267 14.71 -19.50 -8.07
N MET A 268 14.86 -18.35 -7.43
CA MET A 268 15.56 -17.18 -7.97
C MET A 268 17.01 -17.07 -7.46
N SER A 269 17.51 -18.00 -6.64
CA SER A 269 18.76 -17.81 -5.87
C SER A 269 19.99 -17.45 -6.71
N HIS A 270 20.04 -17.92 -7.96
CA HIS A 270 21.12 -17.70 -8.91
C HIS A 270 21.06 -16.34 -9.63
N LEU A 271 19.92 -15.65 -9.56
CA LEU A 271 19.70 -14.31 -10.13
C LEU A 271 19.82 -13.20 -9.09
N LEU A 272 19.72 -13.53 -7.81
CA LEU A 272 19.58 -12.55 -6.74
C LEU A 272 20.95 -12.00 -6.31
N SER A 273 21.01 -10.67 -6.14
CA SER A 273 22.18 -9.93 -5.67
C SER A 273 22.49 -10.28 -4.21
N ASP A 274 23.78 -10.53 -3.94
CA ASP A 274 24.30 -10.66 -2.57
C ASP A 274 24.67 -9.29 -1.96
N ASP A 275 24.73 -8.23 -2.77
CA ASP A 275 25.09 -6.87 -2.31
C ASP A 275 23.89 -6.17 -1.65
N THR A 276 22.67 -6.59 -1.99
CA THR A 276 21.45 -6.00 -1.42
C THR A 276 21.18 -6.57 -0.04
N MET A 277 21.70 -5.87 0.96
CA MET A 277 21.65 -6.32 2.36
C MET A 277 20.22 -6.52 2.88
N VAL A 278 19.20 -5.82 2.35
CA VAL A 278 17.81 -5.89 2.88
C VAL A 278 17.22 -7.19 2.38
N LEU A 279 17.43 -7.50 1.11
CA LEU A 279 17.07 -8.78 0.53
C LEU A 279 17.65 -9.90 1.38
N ASN A 280 18.96 -9.86 1.64
CA ASN A 280 19.65 -10.85 2.49
C ASN A 280 19.09 -11.01 3.90
N GLU A 281 18.57 -9.94 4.52
CA GLU A 281 17.92 -10.02 5.82
C GLU A 281 16.57 -10.71 5.78
N VAL A 282 15.81 -10.54 4.69
CA VAL A 282 14.47 -11.13 4.50
C VAL A 282 14.58 -12.61 4.16
N ARG A 283 15.48 -13.01 3.25
CA ARG A 283 15.65 -14.42 2.84
C ARG A 283 16.29 -15.33 3.91
N LYS A 284 17.10 -14.81 4.84
CA LYS A 284 17.77 -15.61 5.88
C LYS A 284 16.86 -16.02 7.05
N GLU A 285 15.59 -15.64 7.02
CA GLU A 285 14.62 -16.02 8.05
C GLU A 285 13.82 -17.30 7.72
N ASN A 286 14.00 -17.83 6.51
CA ASN A 286 13.55 -19.16 6.09
C ASN A 286 14.67 -20.20 6.18
#